data_AF-A0A8I1AD75-F1
#
_entry.id   AF-A0A8I1AD75-F1
#
_cell.length_a   1.000
_cell.length_b   1.000
_cell.length_c   1.000
_cell.angle_alpha   90.00
_cell.angle_beta   90.00
_cell.angle_gamma   90.00
#
_symmetry.space_group_name_H-M   'P 1'
#
loop_
_entity.id
_entity.type
_entity.pdbx_description
1 polymer ?
#
loop_
_entity_poly.entity_id
_entity_poly.type
_entity_poly.pdbx_seq_one_letter_code
_entity_poly.pdbx_strand_id
1 'polypeptide(L)'
;MKKKWIISLASVLSVIGLISAGSLYADQEFTEEKAKVIKQEDLAEGNFELTASNKTNSKEVEVDVILQQDSPTLEDLEAYRNQMPGYFETLKNKGHDNIPVTVTMKEALSAQDFENFVQENSLEVENFEIRVMDEQGLRATLGGRPDDGDLYPEKKLNEFLDGEKTIKGVYLIKANMPVEQELFDKLHNDNRVFVADVSEKILEEKVKNSTEYKQLGDDKHIDINLPNNLYWKLEDLKIAK
;
A
#
# COMPACT_ATOMS: atom_id res chain seq x y z
N MET A 1 35.89 1.51 -39.88
CA MET A 1 36.15 1.66 -38.44
C MET A 1 34.81 1.74 -37.72
N LYS A 2 34.47 0.74 -36.89
CA LYS A 2 33.21 0.69 -36.14
C LYS A 2 33.37 1.46 -34.82
N LYS A 3 32.55 2.48 -34.58
CA LYS A 3 32.48 3.18 -33.28
C LYS A 3 31.65 2.33 -32.31
N LYS A 4 32.28 1.86 -31.22
CA LYS A 4 31.58 1.31 -30.06
C LYS A 4 31.20 2.47 -29.13
N TRP A 5 29.93 2.58 -28.80
CA TRP A 5 29.46 3.40 -27.69
C TRP A 5 29.46 2.53 -26.43
N ILE A 6 30.17 2.96 -25.40
CA ILE A 6 30.12 2.39 -24.05
C ILE A 6 29.18 3.32 -23.27
N ILE A 7 28.02 2.82 -22.89
CA ILE A 7 27.13 3.47 -21.93
C ILE A 7 27.45 2.84 -20.58
N SER A 8 28.04 3.63 -19.69
CA SER A 8 28.28 3.27 -18.29
C SER A 8 27.02 3.65 -17.50
N LEU A 9 26.22 2.66 -17.09
CA LEU A 9 25.18 2.86 -16.08
C LEU A 9 25.85 2.81 -14.70
N ALA A 10 25.81 3.93 -13.98
CA ALA A 10 26.10 3.96 -12.55
C ALA A 10 24.81 3.66 -11.79
N SER A 11 24.70 2.47 -11.22
CA SER A 11 23.63 2.08 -10.31
C SER A 11 23.87 2.72 -8.94
N VAL A 12 23.00 3.64 -8.55
CA VAL A 12 22.95 4.19 -7.19
C VAL A 12 22.21 3.17 -6.31
N LEU A 13 22.95 2.53 -5.41
CA LEU A 13 22.40 1.70 -4.33
C LEU A 13 21.81 2.62 -3.25
N SER A 14 20.48 2.70 -3.19
CA SER A 14 19.77 3.24 -2.03
C SER A 14 19.47 2.11 -1.04
N VAL A 15 20.16 2.14 0.10
CA VAL A 15 19.94 1.25 1.24
C VAL A 15 18.71 1.75 1.99
N ILE A 16 17.66 0.94 2.08
CA ILE A 16 16.50 1.19 2.95
C ILE A 16 16.59 0.18 4.10
N GLY A 17 16.57 0.69 5.33
CA GLY A 17 16.84 -0.07 6.56
C GLY A 17 15.69 -0.99 6.99
N LEU A 18 16.06 -2.04 7.74
CA LEU A 18 15.14 -2.89 8.50
C LEU A 18 14.47 -2.08 9.62
N ILE A 19 13.14 -2.13 9.70
CA ILE A 19 12.40 -1.74 10.91
C ILE A 19 12.06 -3.04 11.65
N SER A 20 12.81 -3.34 12.70
CA SER A 20 12.47 -4.40 13.65
C SER A 20 11.34 -3.91 14.57
N ALA A 21 10.26 -4.68 14.69
CA ALA A 21 9.22 -4.45 15.70
C ALA A 21 9.82 -4.68 17.10
N GLY A 22 10.32 -3.60 17.70
CA GLY A 22 11.02 -3.61 18.99
C GLY A 22 11.59 -2.25 19.35
N SER A 23 10.83 -1.17 19.19
CA SER A 23 11.24 0.15 19.69
C SER A 23 10.87 0.28 21.16
N LEU A 24 11.89 0.10 22.02
CA LEU A 24 11.97 0.80 23.31
C LEU A 24 11.84 2.30 23.02
N TYR A 25 10.65 2.86 23.22
CA TYR A 25 10.43 4.31 23.20
C TYR A 25 11.13 4.90 24.42
N ALA A 26 12.32 5.45 24.20
CA ALA A 26 12.80 6.54 25.03
C ALA A 26 11.96 7.77 24.66
N ASP A 27 11.24 8.30 25.63
CA ASP A 27 10.57 9.61 25.57
C ASP A 27 11.57 10.70 25.18
N GLN A 28 11.69 10.96 23.88
CA GLN A 28 12.02 12.30 23.40
C GLN A 28 10.69 12.94 23.01
N GLU A 29 10.21 13.84 23.84
CA GLU A 29 9.19 14.82 23.47
C GLU A 29 9.72 15.62 22.25
N PHE A 30 9.43 15.12 21.05
CA PHE A 30 9.42 15.96 19.87
C PHE A 30 8.21 16.88 20.02
N THR A 31 8.46 18.15 20.28
CA THR A 31 7.43 19.19 20.16
C THR A 31 7.07 19.32 18.68
N GLU A 32 6.19 18.45 18.20
CA GLU A 32 5.60 18.53 16.87
C GLU A 32 4.84 19.84 16.75
N GLU A 33 5.40 20.74 15.93
CA GLU A 33 4.72 21.93 15.47
C GLU A 33 3.48 21.48 14.68
N LYS A 34 2.30 21.82 15.20
CA LYS A 34 1.01 21.22 14.83
C LYS A 34 0.80 21.16 13.31
N ALA A 35 0.68 19.93 12.81
CA ALA A 35 0.15 19.66 11.49
C ALA A 35 -1.19 20.39 11.28
N LYS A 36 -1.37 21.05 10.14
CA LYS A 36 -2.68 21.56 9.75
C LYS A 36 -3.52 20.38 9.26
N VAL A 37 -4.39 19.89 10.13
CA VAL A 37 -5.29 18.76 9.83
C VAL A 37 -6.38 19.20 8.85
N ILE A 38 -6.45 18.55 7.68
CA ILE A 38 -7.63 18.67 6.80
C ILE A 38 -8.75 17.89 7.48
N LYS A 39 -9.88 18.54 7.75
CA LYS A 39 -10.91 17.98 8.62
C LYS A 39 -11.63 16.80 7.94
N GLN A 40 -11.88 15.77 8.75
CA GLN A 40 -12.54 14.50 8.42
C GLN A 40 -13.87 14.65 7.65
N GLU A 41 -14.63 15.70 7.94
CA GLU A 41 -15.96 15.97 7.38
C GLU A 41 -15.97 16.21 5.86
N ASP A 42 -14.82 16.54 5.27
CA ASP A 42 -14.67 16.75 3.81
C ASP A 42 -14.21 15.49 3.05
N LEU A 43 -13.80 14.43 3.75
CA LEU A 43 -13.05 13.33 3.15
C LEU A 43 -13.70 11.96 3.32
N ALA A 44 -14.36 11.67 4.45
CA ALA A 44 -14.78 10.32 4.82
C ALA A 44 -16.26 9.99 4.53
N GLU A 45 -16.50 8.80 3.95
CA GLU A 45 -17.78 8.11 3.99
C GLU A 45 -17.58 6.81 4.81
N GLY A 46 -18.38 6.58 5.86
CA GLY A 46 -18.33 5.34 6.66
C GLY A 46 -17.41 5.36 7.90
N ASN A 47 -16.95 4.17 8.33
CA ASN A 47 -16.24 3.91 9.59
C ASN A 47 -14.73 4.21 9.56
N PHE A 48 -14.31 5.17 8.72
CA PHE A 48 -12.90 5.56 8.54
C PHE A 48 -12.67 6.99 9.01
N GLU A 49 -11.52 7.23 9.61
CA GLU A 49 -10.97 8.54 9.88
C GLU A 49 -9.88 8.81 8.83
N LEU A 50 -9.92 10.00 8.26
CA LEU A 50 -8.90 10.48 7.33
C LEU A 50 -8.19 11.62 8.00
N THR A 51 -6.90 11.44 8.27
CA THR A 51 -6.04 12.48 8.84
C THR A 51 -5.04 12.90 7.78
N ALA A 52 -5.17 14.13 7.29
CA ALA A 52 -4.13 14.72 6.46
C ALA A 52 -3.26 15.62 7.32
N SER A 53 -1.95 15.37 7.35
CA SER A 53 -0.98 16.09 8.14
C SER A 53 0.10 16.70 7.23
N ASN A 54 0.64 17.86 7.61
CA ASN A 54 1.77 18.48 6.92
C ASN A 54 2.75 18.98 7.98
N LYS A 55 3.99 18.47 7.93
CA LYS A 55 5.08 18.92 8.80
C LYS A 55 5.66 20.23 8.28
N THR A 56 5.95 21.19 9.16
CA THR A 56 6.56 22.48 8.79
C THR A 56 7.82 22.27 7.94
N ASN A 57 7.90 22.95 6.80
CA ASN A 57 8.96 22.82 5.77
C ASN A 57 8.99 21.49 4.99
N SER A 58 8.00 20.61 5.14
CA SER A 58 7.86 19.44 4.29
C SER A 58 7.23 19.80 2.94
N LYS A 59 7.67 19.12 1.88
CA LYS A 59 6.98 19.09 0.60
C LYS A 59 5.87 18.05 0.54
N GLU A 60 5.69 17.29 1.61
CA GLU A 60 4.75 16.18 1.66
C GLU A 60 3.56 16.52 2.57
N VAL A 61 2.39 16.09 2.12
CA VAL A 61 1.16 16.01 2.91
C VAL A 61 0.88 14.53 3.08
N GLU A 62 1.03 14.04 4.30
CA GLU A 62 0.76 12.64 4.66
C GLU A 62 -0.75 12.51 4.90
N VAL A 63 -1.42 11.59 4.22
CA VAL A 63 -2.87 11.33 4.35
C VAL A 63 -3.03 9.91 4.83
N ASP A 64 -3.29 9.75 6.12
CA ASP A 64 -3.50 8.45 6.73
C ASP A 64 -4.98 8.10 6.72
N VAL A 65 -5.27 6.90 6.21
CA VAL A 65 -6.59 6.28 6.29
C VAL A 65 -6.60 5.37 7.50
N ILE A 66 -7.31 5.77 8.55
CA ILE A 66 -7.37 5.07 9.82
C ILE A 66 -8.75 4.42 9.96
N LEU A 67 -8.79 3.14 10.25
CA LEU A 67 -10.02 2.47 10.70
C LEU A 67 -10.40 3.03 12.07
N GLN A 68 -11.60 3.60 12.24
CA GLN A 68 -12.02 4.31 13.47
C GLN A 68 -12.00 3.45 14.74
N GLN A 69 -11.88 2.13 14.61
CA GLN A 69 -11.78 1.20 15.72
C GLN A 69 -10.41 0.54 15.76
N ASP A 70 -9.82 0.52 16.97
CA ASP A 70 -8.60 -0.24 17.28
C ASP A 70 -8.76 -1.73 16.93
N SER A 71 -9.98 -2.25 17.02
CA SER A 71 -10.36 -3.64 16.72
C SER A 71 -11.59 -3.68 15.82
N PRO A 72 -11.45 -3.44 14.50
CA PRO A 72 -12.58 -3.45 13.59
C PRO A 72 -13.17 -4.85 13.49
N THR A 73 -14.49 -4.92 13.36
CA THR A 73 -15.21 -6.15 13.12
C THR A 73 -15.10 -6.58 11.66
N LEU A 74 -15.48 -7.83 11.36
CA LEU A 74 -15.61 -8.26 9.96
C LEU A 74 -16.58 -7.37 9.17
N GLU A 75 -17.68 -6.94 9.80
CA GLU A 75 -18.65 -6.04 9.18
C GLU A 75 -18.01 -4.71 8.77
N ASP A 76 -17.13 -4.14 9.59
CA ASP A 76 -16.40 -2.91 9.27
C ASP A 76 -15.47 -3.10 8.06
N LEU A 77 -14.77 -4.24 8.00
CA LEU A 77 -13.86 -4.56 6.91
C LEU A 77 -14.61 -4.89 5.60
N GLU A 78 -15.77 -5.52 5.69
CA GLU A 78 -16.66 -5.73 4.55
C GLU A 78 -17.27 -4.43 4.06
N ALA A 79 -17.68 -3.53 4.97
CA ALA A 79 -18.13 -2.20 4.62
C ALA A 79 -17.05 -1.43 3.86
N TYR A 80 -15.77 -1.54 4.27
CA TYR A 80 -14.63 -0.99 3.51
C TYR A 80 -14.59 -1.49 2.07
N ARG A 81 -14.56 -2.82 1.93
CA ARG A 81 -14.46 -3.50 0.65
C ARG A 81 -15.60 -3.09 -0.28
N ASN A 82 -16.82 -2.95 0.26
CA ASN A 82 -18.01 -2.62 -0.49
C ASN A 82 -18.05 -1.19 -1.04
N GLN A 83 -17.15 -0.30 -0.60
CA GLN A 83 -16.98 1.05 -1.18
C GLN A 83 -16.22 1.04 -2.50
N MET A 84 -15.36 0.03 -2.72
CA MET A 84 -14.43 0.00 -3.86
C MET A 84 -15.11 0.06 -5.24
N PRO A 85 -16.24 -0.63 -5.49
CA PRO A 85 -16.95 -0.48 -6.76
C PRO A 85 -17.42 0.94 -7.05
N GLY A 86 -17.85 1.69 -6.02
CA GLY A 86 -18.26 3.09 -6.18
C GLY A 86 -17.10 4.03 -6.50
N TYR A 87 -15.93 3.80 -5.88
CA TYR A 87 -14.71 4.52 -6.20
C TYR A 87 -14.20 4.19 -7.60
N PHE A 88 -14.21 2.91 -7.98
CA PHE A 88 -13.86 2.49 -9.34
C PHE A 88 -14.74 3.17 -10.40
N GLU A 89 -16.07 3.13 -10.24
CA GLU A 89 -16.99 3.80 -11.17
C GLU A 89 -16.76 5.31 -11.24
N THR A 90 -16.40 5.95 -10.12
CA THR A 90 -16.04 7.37 -10.10
C THR A 90 -14.78 7.65 -10.92
N LEU A 91 -13.74 6.83 -10.77
CA LEU A 91 -12.48 6.98 -11.51
C LEU A 91 -12.68 6.74 -13.02
N LYS A 92 -13.45 5.72 -13.38
CA LYS A 92 -13.85 5.41 -14.75
C LYS A 92 -14.64 6.54 -15.40
N ASN A 93 -15.62 7.11 -14.70
CA ASN A 93 -16.40 8.25 -15.21
C ASN A 93 -15.58 9.53 -15.38
N LYS A 94 -14.46 9.66 -14.64
CA LYS A 94 -13.49 10.75 -14.81
C LYS A 94 -12.52 10.55 -15.97
N GLY A 95 -12.54 9.38 -16.62
CA GLY A 95 -11.71 9.06 -17.77
C GLY A 95 -10.25 8.79 -17.42
N HIS A 96 -9.97 8.25 -16.23
CA HIS A 96 -8.64 7.72 -15.91
C HIS A 96 -8.40 6.44 -16.73
N ASP A 97 -7.22 6.31 -17.32
CA ASP A 97 -6.83 5.11 -18.09
C ASP A 97 -6.23 4.02 -17.19
N ASN A 98 -5.53 4.43 -16.13
CA ASN A 98 -4.82 3.56 -15.19
C ASN A 98 -4.93 4.16 -13.78
N ILE A 99 -5.09 3.31 -12.77
CA ILE A 99 -5.29 3.72 -11.37
C ILE A 99 -4.43 2.90 -10.41
N PRO A 100 -3.94 3.49 -9.31
CA PRO A 100 -3.32 2.75 -8.23
C PRO A 100 -4.35 1.82 -7.58
N VAL A 101 -3.91 0.59 -7.30
CA VAL A 101 -4.67 -0.41 -6.58
C VAL A 101 -3.79 -1.07 -5.52
N THR A 102 -4.30 -1.14 -4.29
CA THR A 102 -3.70 -1.94 -3.22
C THR A 102 -4.54 -3.19 -2.99
N VAL A 103 -3.97 -4.35 -3.29
CA VAL A 103 -4.63 -5.64 -3.14
C VAL A 103 -4.22 -6.26 -1.81
N THR A 104 -5.18 -6.50 -0.93
CA THR A 104 -4.96 -7.29 0.30
C THR A 104 -5.49 -8.70 0.09
N MET A 105 -4.64 -9.70 0.32
CA MET A 105 -4.99 -11.12 0.14
C MET A 105 -5.73 -11.67 1.36
N LYS A 106 -6.55 -12.70 1.16
CA LYS A 106 -7.09 -13.54 2.25
C LYS A 106 -6.05 -14.54 2.74
N GLU A 107 -5.22 -15.07 1.85
CA GLU A 107 -4.13 -15.98 2.23
C GLU A 107 -2.86 -15.49 1.55
N ALA A 108 -1.72 -15.59 2.25
CA ALA A 108 -0.45 -15.17 1.68
C ALA A 108 -0.10 -16.06 0.48
N LEU A 109 0.19 -15.45 -0.67
CA LEU A 109 0.52 -16.15 -1.90
C LEU A 109 1.97 -16.65 -1.88
N SER A 110 2.21 -17.88 -2.35
CA SER A 110 3.57 -18.30 -2.66
C SER A 110 4.17 -17.40 -3.75
N ALA A 111 5.50 -17.40 -3.92
CA ALA A 111 6.15 -16.62 -4.98
C ALA A 111 5.56 -16.93 -6.36
N GLN A 112 5.34 -18.22 -6.67
CA GLN A 112 4.75 -18.64 -7.94
C GLN A 112 3.29 -18.20 -8.08
N ASP A 113 2.49 -18.31 -7.01
CA ASP A 113 1.08 -17.88 -7.05
C ASP A 113 0.96 -16.36 -7.17
N PHE A 114 1.88 -15.60 -6.58
CA PHE A 114 1.98 -14.15 -6.73
C PHE A 114 2.27 -13.77 -8.19
N GLU A 115 3.25 -14.40 -8.83
CA GLU A 115 3.54 -14.16 -10.25
C GLU A 115 2.35 -14.46 -11.16
N ASN A 116 1.71 -15.61 -10.94
CA ASN A 116 0.51 -16.00 -11.69
C ASN A 116 -0.63 -15.02 -11.46
N PHE A 117 -0.86 -14.61 -10.21
CA PHE A 117 -1.90 -13.66 -9.84
C PHE A 117 -1.71 -12.31 -10.53
N VAL A 118 -0.48 -11.80 -10.58
CA VAL A 118 -0.15 -10.52 -11.23
C VAL A 118 -0.40 -10.60 -12.74
N GLN A 119 0.03 -11.67 -13.39
CA GLN A 119 -0.19 -11.88 -14.82
C GLN A 119 -1.67 -12.05 -15.16
N GLU A 120 -2.40 -12.86 -14.38
CA GLU A 120 -3.83 -13.11 -14.56
C GLU A 120 -4.65 -11.82 -14.49
N ASN A 121 -4.26 -10.87 -13.63
CA ASN A 121 -5.00 -9.64 -13.37
C ASN A 121 -4.40 -8.41 -14.07
N SER A 122 -3.37 -8.59 -14.91
CA SER A 122 -2.72 -7.49 -15.66
C SER A 122 -2.26 -6.34 -14.77
N LEU A 123 -1.66 -6.66 -13.62
CA LEU A 123 -1.19 -5.67 -12.65
C LEU A 123 0.24 -5.22 -12.96
N GLU A 124 0.49 -3.91 -12.91
CA GLU A 124 1.83 -3.34 -12.92
C GLU A 124 2.29 -3.10 -11.49
N VAL A 125 3.02 -4.06 -10.90
CA VAL A 125 3.42 -4.02 -9.49
C VAL A 125 4.50 -2.98 -9.25
N GLU A 126 4.31 -2.14 -8.23
CA GLU A 126 5.32 -1.18 -7.75
C GLU A 126 6.08 -1.72 -6.55
N ASN A 127 5.35 -2.28 -5.58
CA ASN A 127 5.90 -2.91 -4.39
C ASN A 127 4.89 -3.91 -3.80
N PHE A 128 5.35 -4.73 -2.88
CA PHE A 128 4.55 -5.75 -2.22
C PHE A 128 5.07 -6.04 -0.82
N GLU A 129 4.23 -6.63 0.03
CA GLU A 129 4.59 -7.02 1.38
C GLU A 129 4.49 -8.54 1.55
N ILE A 130 5.52 -9.10 2.19
CA ILE A 130 5.68 -10.52 2.45
C ILE A 130 5.46 -10.77 3.94
N ARG A 131 4.62 -11.77 4.24
CA ARG A 131 4.44 -12.32 5.57
C ARG A 131 5.65 -13.18 5.89
N VAL A 132 6.35 -12.86 6.98
CA VAL A 132 7.45 -13.66 7.49
C VAL A 132 7.20 -14.02 8.96
N MET A 133 7.76 -15.13 9.40
CA MET A 133 7.74 -15.57 10.80
C MET A 133 9.18 -15.70 11.29
N ASP A 134 9.50 -15.16 12.45
CA ASP A 134 10.79 -15.41 13.10
C ASP A 134 10.84 -16.79 13.78
N GLU A 135 12.00 -17.15 14.33
CA GLU A 135 12.21 -18.41 15.04
C GLU A 135 11.32 -18.58 16.28
N GLN A 136 10.87 -17.48 16.87
CA GLN A 136 9.97 -17.44 18.03
C GLN A 136 8.50 -17.56 17.62
N GLY A 137 8.20 -17.58 16.30
CA GLY A 137 6.85 -17.63 15.77
C GLY A 137 6.12 -16.29 15.85
N LEU A 138 6.83 -15.17 15.95
CA LEU A 138 6.26 -13.83 15.81
C LEU A 138 6.14 -13.45 14.34
N ARG A 139 5.06 -12.75 14.03
CA ARG A 139 4.79 -12.20 12.69
C ARG A 139 5.64 -10.96 12.42
N ALA A 140 6.15 -10.85 11.21
CA ALA A 140 6.78 -9.64 10.70
C ALA A 140 6.47 -9.43 9.21
N THR A 141 6.74 -8.22 8.73
CA THR A 141 6.60 -7.81 7.33
C THR A 141 7.99 -7.64 6.71
N LEU A 142 8.18 -8.21 5.52
CA LEU A 142 9.29 -7.84 4.65
C LEU A 142 8.73 -7.15 3.40
N GLY A 143 9.19 -5.93 3.13
CA GLY A 143 8.86 -5.23 1.89
C GLY A 143 9.67 -5.75 0.71
N GLY A 144 9.03 -5.87 -0.45
CA GLY A 144 9.66 -6.23 -1.72
C GLY A 144 9.23 -5.28 -2.83
N ARG A 145 10.04 -5.24 -3.90
CA ARG A 145 9.72 -4.53 -5.14
C ARG A 145 10.26 -5.34 -6.32
N PRO A 146 9.62 -5.27 -7.50
CA PRO A 146 10.19 -5.84 -8.71
C PRO A 146 11.57 -5.23 -9.01
N ASP A 147 12.48 -6.03 -9.57
CA ASP A 147 13.85 -5.60 -9.84
C ASP A 147 14.47 -6.34 -11.03
N ASP A 148 15.15 -5.63 -11.93
CA ASP A 148 15.78 -6.19 -13.13
C ASP A 148 14.87 -7.11 -13.99
N GLY A 149 13.55 -6.85 -13.99
CA GLY A 149 12.54 -7.66 -14.70
C GLY A 149 12.07 -8.91 -13.95
N ASP A 150 12.57 -9.13 -12.74
CA ASP A 150 12.10 -10.14 -11.80
C ASP A 150 11.01 -9.54 -10.90
N LEU A 151 9.82 -10.13 -10.92
CA LEU A 151 8.68 -9.71 -10.12
C LEU A 151 8.86 -10.05 -8.64
N TYR A 152 9.54 -11.15 -8.34
CA TYR A 152 9.82 -11.62 -6.98
C TYR A 152 11.32 -11.94 -6.86
N PRO A 153 12.19 -10.95 -6.57
CA PRO A 153 13.64 -11.13 -6.53
C PRO A 153 14.08 -11.95 -5.31
N GLU A 154 13.78 -13.25 -5.33
CA GLU A 154 13.89 -14.19 -4.22
C GLU A 154 15.29 -14.19 -3.61
N LYS A 155 16.32 -14.14 -4.46
CA LYS A 155 17.71 -14.10 -4.00
C LYS A 155 17.99 -12.87 -3.12
N LYS A 156 17.56 -11.68 -3.57
CA LYS A 156 17.76 -10.43 -2.83
C LYS A 156 16.95 -10.47 -1.53
N LEU A 157 15.71 -10.97 -1.58
CA LEU A 157 14.87 -11.12 -0.40
C LEU A 157 15.48 -12.07 0.64
N ASN A 158 16.03 -13.22 0.20
CA ASN A 158 16.68 -14.19 1.08
C ASN A 158 17.97 -13.64 1.73
N GLU A 159 18.71 -12.76 1.05
CA GLU A 159 19.86 -12.06 1.64
C GLU A 159 19.47 -11.16 2.83
N PHE A 160 18.23 -10.66 2.89
CA PHE A 160 17.72 -9.86 4.02
C PHE A 160 17.22 -10.68 5.21
N LEU A 161 16.93 -11.98 5.03
CA LEU A 161 16.31 -12.79 6.07
C LEU A 161 17.30 -13.44 7.03
N ASP A 162 18.60 -13.45 6.70
CA ASP A 162 19.72 -14.03 7.46
C ASP A 162 19.48 -15.48 7.95
N GLY A 163 18.54 -16.20 7.33
CA GLY A 163 18.16 -17.57 7.68
C GLY A 163 17.28 -17.74 8.94
N GLU A 164 17.10 -16.69 9.76
CA GLU A 164 16.34 -16.74 11.02
C GLU A 164 14.82 -16.54 10.83
N LYS A 165 14.38 -16.30 9.59
CA LYS A 165 12.98 -16.00 9.27
C LYS A 165 12.46 -16.92 8.18
N THR A 166 11.23 -17.39 8.36
CA THR A 166 10.51 -18.21 7.39
C THR A 166 9.54 -17.35 6.59
N ILE A 167 9.69 -17.32 5.27
CA ILE A 167 8.73 -16.71 4.34
C ILE A 167 7.43 -17.51 4.35
N LYS A 168 6.30 -16.81 4.43
CA LYS A 168 4.95 -17.38 4.35
C LYS A 168 4.22 -17.01 3.06
N GLY A 169 4.57 -15.89 2.44
CA GLY A 169 4.05 -15.50 1.14
C GLY A 169 3.75 -14.00 1.04
N VAL A 170 3.35 -13.54 -0.15
CA VAL A 170 2.94 -12.16 -0.42
C VAL A 170 1.49 -11.96 0.02
N TYR A 171 1.23 -10.98 0.87
CA TYR A 171 -0.13 -10.71 1.38
C TYR A 171 -0.70 -9.36 0.99
N LEU A 172 0.14 -8.43 0.54
CA LEU A 172 -0.26 -7.12 0.08
C LEU A 172 0.51 -6.75 -1.18
N ILE A 173 -0.19 -6.24 -2.19
CA ILE A 173 0.38 -5.88 -3.49
C ILE A 173 -0.04 -4.45 -3.79
N LYS A 174 0.92 -3.54 -3.99
CA LYS A 174 0.66 -2.20 -4.52
C LYS A 174 1.02 -2.18 -5.99
N ALA A 175 0.05 -1.85 -6.82
CA ALA A 175 0.18 -1.92 -8.28
C ALA A 175 -0.64 -0.82 -8.95
N ASN A 176 -0.45 -0.68 -10.26
CA ASN A 176 -1.37 0.04 -11.13
C ASN A 176 -2.20 -0.97 -11.94
N MET A 177 -3.47 -0.63 -12.20
CA MET A 177 -4.36 -1.43 -13.04
C MET A 177 -5.11 -0.59 -14.08
N PRO A 178 -5.28 -1.08 -15.31
CA PRO A 178 -6.15 -0.43 -16.30
C PRO A 178 -7.58 -0.26 -15.76
N VAL A 179 -8.21 0.86 -16.11
CA VAL A 179 -9.59 1.15 -15.70
C VAL A 179 -10.58 0.43 -16.63
N GLU A 180 -10.65 -0.89 -16.48
CA GLU A 180 -11.54 -1.77 -17.25
C GLU A 180 -12.47 -2.54 -16.31
N GLN A 181 -13.78 -2.50 -16.59
CA GLN A 181 -14.79 -3.12 -15.72
C GLN A 181 -14.52 -4.61 -15.49
N GLU A 182 -14.19 -5.34 -16.56
CA GLU A 182 -13.97 -6.78 -16.49
C GLU A 182 -12.77 -7.13 -15.61
N LEU A 183 -11.69 -6.35 -15.69
CA LEU A 183 -10.50 -6.54 -14.86
C LEU A 183 -10.79 -6.23 -13.39
N PHE A 184 -11.50 -5.13 -13.11
CA PHE A 184 -11.88 -4.78 -11.75
C PHE A 184 -12.83 -5.82 -11.13
N ASP A 185 -13.88 -6.23 -11.86
CA ASP A 185 -14.81 -7.23 -11.38
C ASP A 185 -14.12 -8.57 -11.13
N LYS A 186 -13.18 -8.97 -12.01
CA LYS A 186 -12.36 -10.17 -11.81
C LYS A 186 -11.54 -10.07 -10.52
N LEU A 187 -10.80 -8.98 -10.34
CA LEU A 187 -9.91 -8.79 -9.18
C LEU A 187 -10.71 -8.66 -7.87
N HIS A 188 -11.79 -7.87 -7.87
CA HIS A 188 -12.63 -7.60 -6.70
C HIS A 188 -13.38 -8.84 -6.20
N ASN A 189 -13.77 -9.73 -7.12
CA ASN A 189 -14.49 -10.97 -6.81
C ASN A 189 -13.57 -12.20 -6.70
N ASP A 190 -12.26 -12.05 -6.90
CA ASP A 190 -11.31 -13.15 -6.75
C ASP A 190 -11.37 -13.71 -5.32
N ASN A 191 -11.47 -15.04 -5.20
CA ASN A 191 -11.60 -15.70 -3.91
C ASN A 191 -10.35 -15.55 -3.04
N ARG A 192 -9.18 -15.34 -3.63
CA ARG A 192 -7.90 -15.07 -2.96
C ARG A 192 -7.85 -13.65 -2.40
N VAL A 193 -8.59 -12.71 -2.97
CA VAL A 193 -8.55 -11.28 -2.59
C VAL A 193 -9.56 -10.98 -1.49
N PHE A 194 -9.12 -10.27 -0.45
CA PHE A 194 -10.03 -9.65 0.52
C PHE A 194 -10.55 -8.33 -0.02
N VAL A 195 -9.66 -7.40 -0.37
CA VAL A 195 -10.03 -6.12 -0.97
C VAL A 195 -9.05 -5.75 -2.07
N ALA A 196 -9.59 -5.19 -3.16
CA ALA A 196 -8.86 -4.49 -4.20
C ALA A 196 -9.16 -3.00 -4.02
N ASP A 197 -8.27 -2.31 -3.30
CA ASP A 197 -8.47 -0.95 -2.85
C ASP A 197 -8.03 0.05 -3.92
N VAL A 198 -9.00 0.79 -4.46
CA VAL A 198 -8.80 1.81 -5.50
C VAL A 198 -9.03 3.23 -4.96
N SER A 199 -9.04 3.40 -3.63
CA SER A 199 -9.39 4.67 -3.00
C SER A 199 -8.30 5.72 -3.09
N GLU A 200 -7.03 5.33 -3.26
CA GLU A 200 -5.88 6.23 -3.25
C GLU A 200 -6.08 7.43 -4.19
N LYS A 201 -6.44 7.18 -5.45
CA LYS A 201 -6.65 8.28 -6.41
C LYS A 201 -7.82 9.18 -6.06
N ILE A 202 -8.90 8.62 -5.50
CA ILE A 202 -10.06 9.39 -5.04
C ILE A 202 -9.68 10.29 -3.87
N LEU A 203 -8.93 9.74 -2.91
CA LEU A 203 -8.46 10.46 -1.73
C LEU A 203 -7.49 11.57 -2.12
N GLU A 204 -6.56 11.31 -3.05
CA GLU A 204 -5.65 12.31 -3.61
C GLU A 204 -6.42 13.49 -4.19
N GLU A 205 -7.41 13.23 -5.03
CA GLU A 205 -8.22 14.27 -5.65
C GLU A 205 -9.09 15.02 -4.64
N LYS A 206 -9.65 14.34 -3.64
CA LYS A 206 -10.40 14.99 -2.55
C LYS A 206 -9.51 15.95 -1.78
N VAL A 207 -8.32 15.51 -1.39
CA VAL A 207 -7.34 16.33 -0.66
C VAL A 207 -6.89 17.51 -1.50
N LYS A 208 -6.53 17.31 -2.78
CA LYS A 208 -6.16 18.42 -3.69
C LYS A 208 -7.27 19.46 -3.85
N ASN A 209 -8.53 19.05 -3.78
CA ASN A 209 -9.66 19.93 -3.94
C ASN A 209 -10.11 20.64 -2.66
N SER A 210 -9.63 20.20 -1.49
CA SER A 210 -9.91 20.84 -0.19
C SER A 210 -9.41 22.29 -0.13
N THR A 211 -10.09 23.12 0.66
CA THR A 211 -9.69 24.53 0.84
C THR A 211 -8.35 24.62 1.55
N GLU A 212 -8.10 23.71 2.48
CA GLU A 212 -6.92 23.61 3.32
C GLU A 212 -5.67 23.33 2.50
N TYR A 213 -5.72 22.34 1.60
CA TYR A 213 -4.59 21.99 0.75
C TYR A 213 -4.26 23.09 -0.25
N LYS A 214 -5.28 23.72 -0.86
CA LYS A 214 -5.09 24.85 -1.78
C LYS A 214 -4.36 26.06 -1.15
N GLN A 215 -4.37 26.17 0.18
CA GLN A 215 -3.63 27.20 0.91
C GLN A 215 -2.16 26.85 1.15
N LEU A 216 -1.74 25.59 0.95
CA LEU A 216 -0.37 25.13 1.18
C LEU A 216 0.58 25.40 0.00
N GLY A 217 0.03 25.72 -1.18
CA GLY A 217 0.78 25.96 -2.42
C GLY A 217 0.85 24.73 -3.33
N ASP A 218 1.12 24.97 -4.62
CA ASP A 218 1.06 23.94 -5.68
C ASP A 218 2.25 22.97 -5.69
N ASP A 219 3.25 23.14 -4.81
CA ASP A 219 4.49 22.35 -4.79
C ASP A 219 4.45 21.16 -3.83
N LYS A 220 3.29 20.86 -3.23
CA LYS A 220 3.12 19.77 -2.28
C LYS A 220 2.81 18.44 -2.97
N HIS A 221 3.52 17.39 -2.57
CA HIS A 221 3.18 16.01 -2.88
C HIS A 221 2.24 15.47 -1.81
N ILE A 222 1.26 14.67 -2.23
CA ILE A 222 0.36 13.97 -1.30
C ILE A 222 0.83 12.53 -1.25
N ASP A 223 1.10 12.05 -0.04
CA ASP A 223 1.39 10.65 0.23
C ASP A 223 0.20 10.04 0.96
N ILE A 224 -0.34 8.93 0.45
CA ILE A 224 -1.58 8.33 0.96
C ILE A 224 -1.26 6.99 1.58
N ASN A 225 -1.39 6.93 2.89
CA ASN A 225 -1.20 5.71 3.67
C ASN A 225 -2.56 5.02 3.84
N LEU A 226 -2.85 4.11 2.92
CA LEU A 226 -3.96 3.17 3.07
C LEU A 226 -3.74 2.25 4.28
N PRO A 227 -4.80 1.61 4.83
CA PRO A 227 -4.67 0.73 5.99
C PRO A 227 -3.82 -0.52 5.69
N ASN A 228 -2.50 -0.41 5.83
CA ASN A 228 -1.54 -1.48 5.55
C ASN A 228 -1.61 -2.65 6.54
N ASN A 229 -2.26 -2.45 7.69
CA ASN A 229 -2.45 -3.49 8.71
C ASN A 229 -3.69 -4.37 8.46
N LEU A 230 -4.42 -4.17 7.37
CA LEU A 230 -5.67 -4.88 7.12
C LEU A 230 -5.48 -6.40 7.14
N TYR A 231 -4.42 -6.90 6.51
CA TYR A 231 -4.10 -8.34 6.52
C TYR A 231 -3.90 -8.89 7.94
N TRP A 232 -3.17 -8.18 8.80
CA TRP A 232 -2.95 -8.60 10.18
C TRP A 232 -4.25 -8.64 10.98
N LYS A 233 -5.16 -7.69 10.73
CA LYS A 233 -6.50 -7.71 11.33
C LYS A 233 -7.33 -8.90 10.84
N LEU A 234 -7.25 -9.24 9.55
CA LEU A 234 -7.92 -10.43 9.00
C LEU A 234 -7.39 -11.72 9.61
N GLU A 235 -6.08 -11.80 9.85
CA GLU A 235 -5.43 -12.94 10.48
C GLU A 235 -5.87 -13.08 11.95
N ASP A 236 -5.91 -11.97 12.70
CA ASP A 236 -6.37 -11.95 14.10
C ASP A 236 -7.85 -12.38 14.21
N LEU A 237 -8.67 -12.04 13.20
CA LEU A 237 -10.05 -12.50 13.05
C LEU A 237 -10.19 -13.93 12.51
N LYS A 238 -9.08 -14.62 12.19
CA LYS A 238 -9.03 -15.98 11.61
C LYS A 238 -9.72 -16.10 10.25
N ILE A 239 -9.78 -14.99 9.52
CA ILE A 239 -10.28 -14.91 8.14
C ILE A 239 -9.13 -15.15 7.18
N ALA A 240 -7.96 -14.58 7.50
CA ALA A 240 -6.72 -14.82 6.79
C ALA A 240 -5.85 -15.88 7.47
N LYS A 241 -4.97 -16.50 6.68
CA LYS A 241 -4.00 -17.53 7.10
C LYS A 241 -2.64 -17.35 6.45
#